data_AF-A0A949GW40-F1
#
_entry.id   AF-A0A949GW40-F1
#
_cell.length_a   1.000
_cell.length_b   1.000
_cell.length_c   1.000
_cell.angle_alpha   90.00
_cell.angle_beta   90.00
_cell.angle_gamma   90.00
#
_symmetry.space_group_name_H-M   'P 1'
#
loop_
_entity.id
_entity.type
_entity.pdbx_description
1 polymer ?
#
loop_
_entity_poly.entity_id
_entity_poly.type
_entity_poly.pdbx_seq_one_letter_code
_entity_poly.pdbx_strand_id
1 'polypeptide(L)'
;MSKTKIDYARFIFFIFDQATIDLFASKAPTISAFQSFETFLLLSALGRHPQALVTLCSAIESASAASTGRKITDSSEGGLARAWEVLNEVIPRDFHLPTNPTRKQLREKRNDVTHFGFSNKDDHDCAFYSLGLGVPLFAGWAMGQYGINLYESCGNFGRLLKTTVEVIHDSKTNRITALDASSILRRWITFHLRESFMADWEIEVLDADRSTFGTSPVSGIEIREQQLKNLQDTEPHALIDCPICDEFDSMFIALNEKALFEDKKLLPDFGQCKHCDVIFPPKLSPILRELCKPSLTAELTISTCKGYGVGAD
;
A
#
# COMPACT_ATOMS: atom_id res chain seq x y z
N MET A 1 11.38 -26.05 29.25
CA MET A 1 10.36 -25.66 28.28
C MET A 1 11.06 -25.12 27.05
N SER A 2 11.22 -25.94 26.00
CA SER A 2 11.79 -25.45 24.74
C SER A 2 10.81 -24.47 24.13
N LYS A 3 11.24 -23.22 23.92
CA LYS A 3 10.56 -22.32 22.98
C LYS A 3 10.64 -23.02 21.63
N THR A 4 9.52 -23.57 21.17
CA THR A 4 9.39 -24.03 19.78
C THR A 4 9.71 -22.82 18.91
N LYS A 5 10.88 -22.80 18.29
CA LYS A 5 11.17 -21.85 17.22
C LYS A 5 10.17 -22.17 16.12
N ILE A 6 9.13 -21.34 16.01
CA ILE A 6 8.29 -21.35 14.81
C ILE A 6 9.15 -20.63 13.78
N ASP A 7 9.71 -21.38 12.84
CA ASP A 7 10.48 -20.82 11.73
C ASP A 7 9.47 -20.19 10.77
N TYR A 8 9.55 -18.87 10.59
CA TYR A 8 8.76 -18.13 9.60
C TYR A 8 9.70 -17.78 8.44
N ALA A 9 9.25 -17.96 7.21
CA ALA A 9 9.86 -17.31 6.06
C ALA A 9 9.38 -15.87 6.07
N ARG A 10 10.31 -14.94 6.28
CA ARG A 10 10.06 -13.51 6.25
C ARG A 10 10.57 -12.94 4.93
N PHE A 11 9.64 -12.54 4.10
CA PHE A 11 9.87 -11.52 3.09
C PHE A 11 9.72 -10.15 3.74
N ILE A 12 10.13 -9.08 3.06
CA ILE A 12 10.00 -7.71 3.58
C ILE A 12 8.53 -7.40 3.92
N PHE A 13 7.58 -7.82 3.07
CA PHE A 13 6.15 -7.54 3.24
C PHE A 13 5.28 -8.76 3.57
N PHE A 14 5.82 -9.97 3.55
CA PHE A 14 5.05 -11.18 3.81
C PHE A 14 5.62 -11.96 4.98
N ILE A 15 4.71 -12.38 5.87
CA ILE A 15 5.01 -13.31 6.94
C ILE A 15 4.21 -14.57 6.66
N PHE A 16 4.89 -15.64 6.29
CA PHE A 16 4.26 -16.94 6.04
C PHE A 16 4.55 -17.87 7.21
N ASP A 17 3.51 -18.54 7.71
CA ASP A 17 3.65 -19.59 8.70
C ASP A 17 4.31 -20.85 8.10
N GLN A 18 4.74 -21.77 8.97
CA GLN A 18 5.43 -22.98 8.52
C GLN A 18 4.56 -23.84 7.59
N ALA A 19 3.25 -23.92 7.84
CA ALA A 19 2.33 -24.67 7.01
C ALA A 19 2.29 -24.13 5.56
N THR A 20 2.30 -22.80 5.42
CA THR A 20 2.35 -22.11 4.12
C THR A 20 3.68 -22.33 3.41
N ILE A 21 4.79 -22.33 4.16
CA ILE A 21 6.13 -22.61 3.61
C ILE A 21 6.21 -24.05 3.08
N ASP A 22 5.72 -25.02 3.86
CA ASP A 22 5.70 -26.43 3.46
C ASP A 22 4.84 -26.62 2.20
N LEU A 23 3.72 -25.91 2.12
CA LEU A 23 2.86 -25.88 0.94
C LEU A 23 3.61 -25.30 -0.28
N PHE A 24 4.39 -24.23 -0.12
CA PHE A 24 5.21 -23.66 -1.19
C PHE A 24 6.34 -24.60 -1.65
N ALA A 25 6.99 -25.31 -0.73
CA ALA A 25 8.05 -26.26 -1.05
C ALA A 25 7.55 -27.40 -1.95
N SER A 26 6.26 -27.77 -1.84
CA SER A 26 5.63 -28.77 -2.69
C SER A 26 5.32 -28.30 -4.12
N LYS A 27 5.37 -26.99 -4.40
CA LYS A 27 5.01 -26.38 -5.69
C LYS A 27 6.05 -25.33 -6.13
N ALA A 28 7.13 -25.76 -6.77
CA ALA A 28 8.02 -24.83 -7.49
C ALA A 28 7.31 -24.31 -8.76
N PRO A 29 7.42 -23.02 -9.19
CA PRO A 29 8.13 -21.85 -8.62
C PRO A 29 7.27 -20.83 -7.83
N THR A 30 6.63 -21.22 -6.73
CA THR A 30 5.76 -20.31 -5.94
C THR A 30 6.51 -19.22 -5.18
N ILE A 31 7.64 -19.56 -4.56
CA ILE A 31 8.47 -18.60 -3.81
C ILE A 31 8.97 -17.47 -4.73
N SER A 32 9.40 -17.83 -5.95
CA SER A 32 9.85 -16.85 -6.95
C SER A 32 8.75 -15.86 -7.33
N ALA A 33 7.49 -16.29 -7.39
CA ALA A 33 6.38 -15.40 -7.70
C ALA A 33 6.18 -14.33 -6.61
N PHE A 34 6.20 -14.73 -5.33
CA PHE A 34 6.11 -13.79 -4.20
C PHE A 34 7.33 -12.85 -4.10
N GLN A 35 8.54 -13.35 -4.36
CA GLN A 35 9.75 -12.53 -4.42
C GLN A 35 9.69 -11.49 -5.55
N SER A 36 9.20 -11.88 -6.73
CA SER A 36 8.98 -10.93 -7.84
C SER A 36 7.91 -9.91 -7.49
N PHE A 37 6.83 -10.31 -6.81
CA PHE A 37 5.80 -9.37 -6.36
C PHE A 37 6.34 -8.35 -5.35
N GLU A 38 7.13 -8.79 -4.37
CA GLU A 38 7.82 -7.91 -3.43
C GLU A 38 8.78 -6.94 -4.13
N THR A 39 9.54 -7.43 -5.11
CA THR A 39 10.40 -6.58 -5.94
C THR A 39 9.58 -5.54 -6.72
N PHE A 40 8.39 -5.90 -7.22
CA PHE A 40 7.46 -4.95 -7.82
C PHE A 40 7.05 -3.84 -6.83
N LEU A 41 6.77 -4.18 -5.56
CA LEU A 41 6.41 -3.20 -4.53
C LEU A 41 7.57 -2.23 -4.25
N LEU A 42 8.79 -2.75 -4.12
CA LEU A 42 9.99 -1.94 -3.93
C LEU A 42 10.24 -0.99 -5.13
N LEU A 43 10.13 -1.50 -6.36
CA LEU A 43 10.29 -0.68 -7.57
C LEU A 43 9.21 0.41 -7.65
N SER A 44 7.97 0.09 -7.28
CA SER A 44 6.88 1.06 -7.19
C SER A 44 7.19 2.14 -6.14
N ALA A 45 7.76 1.77 -4.99
CA ALA A 45 8.19 2.72 -3.98
C ALA A 45 9.35 3.63 -4.46
N LEU A 46 10.22 3.13 -5.33
CA LEU A 46 11.28 3.95 -5.95
C LEU A 46 10.77 4.82 -7.11
N GLY A 47 9.47 4.79 -7.42
CA GLY A 47 8.89 5.48 -8.57
C GLY A 47 9.33 4.90 -9.92
N ARG A 48 9.79 3.64 -9.94
CA ARG A 48 10.24 2.92 -11.14
C ARG A 48 9.08 2.13 -11.75
N HIS A 49 7.98 2.82 -12.07
CA HIS A 49 6.72 2.18 -12.46
C HIS A 49 6.80 1.29 -13.71
N PRO A 50 7.57 1.62 -14.77
CA PRO A 50 7.71 0.73 -15.92
C PRO A 50 8.40 -0.59 -15.57
N GLN A 51 9.48 -0.52 -14.79
CA GLN A 51 10.18 -1.72 -14.30
C GLN A 51 9.32 -2.52 -13.33
N ALA A 52 8.55 -1.82 -12.48
CA ALA A 52 7.61 -2.44 -11.56
C ALA A 52 6.54 -3.23 -12.34
N LEU A 53 5.95 -2.64 -13.39
CA LEU A 53 4.97 -3.31 -14.25
C LEU A 53 5.53 -4.60 -14.86
N VAL A 54 6.73 -4.54 -15.45
CA VAL A 54 7.37 -5.73 -16.05
C VAL A 54 7.60 -6.80 -14.99
N THR A 55 8.11 -6.42 -13.81
CA THR A 55 8.37 -7.33 -12.70
C THR A 55 7.10 -8.00 -12.17
N LEU A 56 5.99 -7.26 -12.08
CA LEU A 56 4.70 -7.80 -11.68
C LEU A 56 4.16 -8.79 -12.72
N CYS A 57 4.29 -8.50 -14.01
CA CYS A 57 3.93 -9.44 -15.06
C CYS A 57 4.77 -10.72 -14.99
N SER A 58 6.07 -10.63 -14.72
CA SER A 58 6.92 -11.80 -14.47
C SER A 58 6.48 -12.58 -13.23
N ALA A 59 6.03 -11.90 -12.17
CA ALA A 59 5.46 -12.55 -10.99
C ALA A 59 4.21 -13.37 -11.34
N ILE A 60 3.32 -12.82 -12.17
CA ILE A 60 2.10 -13.49 -12.67
C ILE A 60 2.44 -14.70 -13.55
N GLU A 61 3.45 -14.58 -14.43
CA GLU A 61 3.92 -15.67 -15.27
C GLU A 61 4.51 -16.81 -14.44
N SER A 62 5.36 -16.49 -13.47
CA SER A 62 5.91 -17.46 -12.50
C SER A 62 4.82 -18.15 -11.69
N ALA A 63 3.85 -17.38 -11.20
CA ALA A 63 2.65 -17.88 -10.51
C ALA A 63 1.86 -18.90 -11.36
N SER A 64 1.70 -18.60 -12.65
CA SER A 64 0.99 -19.46 -13.58
C SER A 64 1.77 -20.74 -13.91
N ALA A 65 3.10 -20.65 -14.04
CA ALA A 65 3.97 -21.81 -14.20
C ALA A 65 3.88 -22.74 -12.97
N ALA A 66 3.85 -22.19 -11.75
CA ALA A 66 3.71 -22.96 -10.51
C ALA A 66 2.38 -23.72 -10.42
N SER A 67 1.31 -23.14 -10.96
CA SER A 67 -0.03 -23.74 -10.91
C SER A 67 -0.19 -24.94 -11.85
N THR A 68 0.61 -25.02 -12.91
CA THR A 68 0.52 -26.10 -13.91
C THR A 68 1.65 -27.13 -13.81
N GLY A 69 2.68 -26.87 -13.01
CA GLY A 69 3.91 -27.68 -12.96
C GLY A 69 4.68 -27.70 -14.29
N ARG A 70 4.25 -26.91 -15.28
CA ARG A 70 4.90 -26.79 -16.59
C ARG A 70 5.78 -25.56 -16.54
N LYS A 71 7.06 -25.70 -16.94
CA LYS A 71 7.83 -24.51 -17.34
C LYS A 71 7.08 -23.87 -18.50
N ILE A 72 6.56 -22.66 -18.30
CA ILE A 72 6.13 -21.82 -19.39
C ILE A 72 7.43 -21.41 -20.10
N THR A 73 7.93 -22.30 -20.98
CA THR A 73 9.15 -22.06 -21.74
C THR A 73 8.86 -21.00 -22.78
N ASP A 74 9.63 -19.92 -22.71
CA ASP A 74 9.56 -18.75 -23.56
C ASP A 74 9.38 -19.06 -25.05
N SER A 75 8.35 -18.45 -25.62
CA SER A 75 8.52 -17.65 -26.83
C SER A 75 7.69 -16.38 -26.65
N SER A 76 8.31 -15.26 -27.00
CA SER A 76 8.03 -13.87 -26.58
C SER A 76 6.65 -13.28 -26.88
N GLU A 77 5.69 -14.08 -27.35
CA GLU A 77 4.32 -13.64 -27.64
C GLU A 77 3.25 -14.43 -26.84
N GLY A 78 3.59 -15.59 -26.28
CA GLY A 78 2.63 -16.53 -25.69
C GLY A 78 2.66 -16.71 -24.17
N GLY A 79 3.72 -16.25 -23.48
CA GLY A 79 3.92 -16.53 -22.04
C GLY A 79 2.80 -15.99 -21.15
N LEU A 80 2.58 -14.67 -21.17
CA LEU A 80 1.49 -14.02 -20.43
C LEU A 80 0.11 -14.44 -20.95
N ALA A 81 0.00 -14.79 -22.24
CA ALA A 81 -1.24 -15.28 -22.82
C ALA A 81 -1.69 -16.61 -22.22
N ARG A 82 -0.76 -17.56 -22.12
CA ARG A 82 -0.96 -18.85 -21.45
C ARG A 82 -1.17 -18.69 -19.95
N ALA A 83 -0.51 -17.72 -19.32
CA ALA A 83 -0.73 -17.40 -17.92
C ALA A 83 -2.21 -17.08 -17.64
N TRP A 84 -2.92 -16.38 -18.55
CA TRP A 84 -4.33 -16.06 -18.34
C TRP A 84 -5.28 -17.24 -18.38
N GLU A 85 -4.99 -18.25 -19.18
CA GLU A 85 -5.79 -19.48 -19.21
C GLU A 85 -5.72 -20.15 -17.84
N VAL A 86 -4.51 -20.28 -17.29
CA VAL A 86 -4.27 -20.81 -15.94
C VAL A 86 -4.96 -19.97 -14.88
N LEU A 87 -4.82 -18.64 -14.94
CA LEU A 87 -5.47 -17.75 -13.98
C LEU A 87 -7.00 -17.88 -14.01
N ASN A 88 -7.61 -18.14 -15.16
CA ASN A 88 -9.06 -18.37 -15.25
C ASN A 88 -9.52 -19.67 -14.56
N GLU A 89 -8.67 -20.68 -14.54
CA GLU A 89 -8.96 -21.96 -13.87
C GLU A 89 -8.79 -21.85 -12.35
N VAL A 90 -7.82 -21.04 -11.94
CA VAL A 90 -7.34 -20.99 -10.56
C VAL A 90 -8.02 -19.92 -9.73
N ILE A 91 -8.28 -18.74 -10.30
CA ILE A 91 -8.90 -17.64 -9.56
C ILE A 91 -10.34 -18.04 -9.20
N PRO A 92 -10.75 -17.95 -7.92
CA PRO A 92 -12.11 -18.28 -7.52
C PRO A 92 -13.14 -17.45 -8.31
N ARG A 93 -14.27 -18.07 -8.70
CA ARG A 93 -15.29 -17.40 -9.53
C ARG A 93 -15.95 -16.21 -8.83
N ASP A 94 -15.99 -16.25 -7.51
CA ASP A 94 -16.48 -15.21 -6.61
C ASP A 94 -15.43 -14.13 -6.31
N PHE A 95 -14.16 -14.34 -6.72
CA PHE A 95 -13.14 -13.31 -6.61
C PHE A 95 -13.38 -12.21 -7.66
N HIS A 96 -13.71 -11.01 -7.18
CA HIS A 96 -13.99 -9.89 -8.06
C HIS A 96 -12.71 -9.33 -8.69
N LEU A 97 -12.60 -9.46 -10.02
CA LEU A 97 -11.55 -8.82 -10.80
C LEU A 97 -12.08 -7.56 -11.48
N PRO A 98 -11.27 -6.48 -11.54
CA PRO A 98 -11.62 -5.30 -12.31
C PRO A 98 -11.83 -5.61 -13.80
N THR A 99 -12.80 -4.96 -14.41
CA THR A 99 -13.06 -5.05 -15.86
C THR A 99 -12.25 -4.06 -16.69
N ASN A 100 -11.76 -2.99 -16.05
CA ASN A 100 -10.89 -1.97 -16.63
C ASN A 100 -9.76 -1.64 -15.63
N PRO A 101 -8.48 -1.75 -16.02
CA PRO A 101 -7.98 -2.15 -17.34
C PRO A 101 -8.22 -3.63 -17.67
N THR A 102 -8.18 -3.97 -18.96
CA THR A 102 -8.31 -5.36 -19.44
C THR A 102 -6.96 -6.08 -19.42
N ARG A 103 -7.00 -7.42 -19.35
CA ARG A 103 -5.78 -8.27 -19.44
C ARG A 103 -4.99 -8.04 -20.72
N LYS A 104 -5.70 -7.81 -21.84
CA LYS A 104 -5.08 -7.49 -23.13
C LYS A 104 -4.25 -6.20 -23.03
N GLN A 105 -4.82 -5.13 -22.47
CA GLN A 105 -4.12 -3.85 -22.30
C GLN A 105 -2.91 -3.98 -21.36
N LEU A 106 -3.03 -4.76 -20.28
CA LEU A 106 -1.88 -5.05 -19.40
C LEU A 106 -0.72 -5.71 -20.16
N ARG A 107 -0.99 -6.72 -21.01
CA ARG A 107 0.04 -7.33 -21.85
C ARG A 107 0.63 -6.36 -22.86
N GLU A 108 -0.22 -5.60 -23.54
CA GLU A 108 0.21 -4.63 -24.54
C GLU A 108 1.15 -3.62 -23.90
N LYS A 109 0.78 -3.04 -22.75
CA LYS A 109 1.68 -2.11 -22.04
C LYS A 109 2.97 -2.78 -21.59
N ARG A 110 2.92 -4.01 -21.06
CA ARG A 110 4.13 -4.77 -20.69
C ARG A 110 5.06 -4.98 -21.89
N ASN A 111 4.50 -5.38 -23.04
CA ASN A 111 5.26 -5.60 -24.26
C ASN A 111 5.85 -4.30 -24.79
N ASP A 112 5.08 -3.20 -24.73
CA ASP A 112 5.55 -1.89 -25.17
C ASP A 112 6.78 -1.45 -24.36
N VAL A 113 6.68 -1.51 -23.03
CA VAL A 113 7.78 -1.18 -22.12
C VAL A 113 9.00 -2.07 -22.35
N THR A 114 8.79 -3.36 -22.60
CA THR A 114 9.86 -4.36 -22.75
C THR A 114 10.59 -4.24 -24.10
N HIS A 115 9.84 -4.04 -25.19
CA HIS A 115 10.38 -4.14 -26.56
C HIS A 115 10.66 -2.78 -27.21
N PHE A 116 9.91 -1.74 -26.85
CA PHE A 116 10.04 -0.41 -27.44
C PHE A 116 10.63 0.62 -26.46
N GLY A 117 10.90 0.21 -25.22
CA GLY A 117 11.41 1.08 -24.17
C GLY A 117 10.32 1.90 -23.49
N PHE A 118 10.72 2.82 -22.62
CA PHE A 118 9.81 3.62 -21.81
C PHE A 118 10.39 4.98 -21.46
N SER A 119 9.51 5.89 -21.03
CA SER A 119 9.84 7.21 -20.51
C SER A 119 9.04 7.51 -19.25
N ASN A 120 9.36 8.60 -18.56
CA ASN A 120 8.59 9.03 -17.38
C ASN A 120 7.11 9.34 -17.70
N LYS A 121 6.75 9.53 -18.98
CA LYS A 121 5.35 9.72 -19.39
C LYS A 121 4.52 8.44 -19.24
N ASP A 122 5.19 7.28 -19.23
CA ASP A 122 4.56 5.98 -19.09
C ASP A 122 4.26 5.60 -17.66
N ASP A 123 4.78 6.35 -16.67
CA ASP A 123 4.64 6.04 -15.25
C ASP A 123 3.17 5.92 -14.83
N HIS A 124 2.33 6.83 -15.33
CA HIS A 124 0.89 6.84 -15.02
C HIS A 124 0.20 5.57 -15.47
N ASP A 125 0.37 5.22 -16.74
CA ASP A 125 -0.22 4.02 -17.32
C ASP A 125 0.34 2.77 -16.64
N CYS A 126 1.66 2.71 -16.42
CA CYS A 126 2.28 1.57 -15.77
C CYS A 126 1.75 1.38 -14.34
N ALA A 127 1.58 2.45 -13.56
CA ALA A 127 0.95 2.41 -12.26
C ALA A 127 -0.51 1.94 -12.35
N PHE A 128 -1.27 2.45 -13.32
CA PHE A 128 -2.67 2.08 -13.53
C PHE A 128 -2.83 0.60 -13.91
N TYR A 129 -2.04 0.07 -14.84
CA TYR A 129 -2.11 -1.33 -15.25
C TYR A 129 -1.61 -2.28 -14.15
N SER A 130 -0.56 -1.89 -13.42
CA SER A 130 -0.02 -2.71 -12.33
C SER A 130 -0.95 -2.76 -11.12
N LEU A 131 -1.31 -1.61 -10.54
CA LEU A 131 -2.18 -1.55 -9.36
C LEU A 131 -3.64 -1.85 -9.71
N GLY A 132 -4.13 -1.38 -10.86
CA GLY A 132 -5.51 -1.57 -11.28
C GLY A 132 -5.83 -2.95 -11.87
N LEU A 133 -4.85 -3.79 -12.18
CA LEU A 133 -5.17 -5.16 -12.61
C LEU A 133 -4.13 -6.18 -12.21
N GLY A 134 -2.84 -5.89 -12.39
CA GLY A 134 -1.77 -6.84 -12.06
C GLY A 134 -1.81 -7.30 -10.60
N VAL A 135 -1.99 -6.37 -9.65
CA VAL A 135 -2.12 -6.69 -8.22
C VAL A 135 -3.38 -7.52 -7.93
N PRO A 136 -4.60 -7.12 -8.37
CA PRO A 136 -5.79 -7.97 -8.27
C PRO A 136 -5.62 -9.38 -8.85
N LEU A 137 -4.96 -9.53 -10.00
CA LEU A 137 -4.70 -10.84 -10.62
C LEU A 137 -3.79 -11.71 -9.74
N PHE A 138 -2.72 -11.13 -9.21
CA PHE A 138 -1.81 -11.83 -8.30
C PHE A 138 -2.51 -12.22 -6.99
N ALA A 139 -3.34 -11.33 -6.43
CA ALA A 139 -4.13 -11.59 -5.23
C ALA A 139 -5.14 -12.74 -5.45
N GLY A 140 -5.87 -12.71 -6.58
CA GLY A 140 -6.80 -13.79 -6.94
C GLY A 140 -6.09 -15.13 -7.14
N TRP A 141 -4.89 -15.11 -7.72
CA TRP A 141 -4.06 -16.31 -7.86
C TRP A 141 -3.63 -16.88 -6.51
N ALA A 142 -3.11 -16.03 -5.60
CA ALA A 142 -2.68 -16.43 -4.28
C ALA A 142 -3.84 -17.05 -3.47
N MET A 143 -5.03 -16.43 -3.57
CA MET A 143 -6.25 -16.96 -2.96
C MET A 143 -6.64 -18.31 -3.58
N GLY A 144 -6.67 -18.41 -4.90
CA GLY A 144 -7.09 -19.62 -5.61
C GLY A 144 -6.16 -20.83 -5.41
N GLN A 145 -4.85 -20.62 -5.41
CA GLN A 145 -3.89 -21.72 -5.26
C GLN A 145 -3.63 -22.13 -3.81
N TYR A 146 -3.67 -21.18 -2.89
CA TYR A 146 -3.12 -21.34 -1.54
C TYR A 146 -4.09 -20.94 -0.44
N GLY A 147 -5.26 -20.40 -0.77
CA GLY A 147 -6.16 -19.80 0.23
C GLY A 147 -5.56 -18.56 0.90
N ILE A 148 -4.54 -17.95 0.31
CA ILE A 148 -3.82 -16.82 0.90
C ILE A 148 -4.53 -15.53 0.49
N ASN A 149 -5.07 -14.82 1.47
CA ASN A 149 -5.50 -13.45 1.27
C ASN A 149 -4.28 -12.52 1.27
N LEU A 150 -3.86 -12.11 0.07
CA LEU A 150 -2.70 -11.23 -0.13
C LEU A 150 -2.78 -9.97 0.74
N TYR A 151 -3.96 -9.36 0.84
CA TYR A 151 -4.16 -8.10 1.56
C TYR A 151 -4.16 -8.27 3.08
N GLU A 152 -4.45 -9.45 3.61
CA GLU A 152 -4.36 -9.73 5.05
C GLU A 152 -2.95 -10.22 5.44
N SER A 153 -2.25 -10.88 4.51
CA SER A 153 -0.94 -11.47 4.75
C SER A 153 0.20 -10.45 4.91
N CYS A 154 -0.04 -9.19 4.54
CA CYS A 154 0.91 -8.09 4.68
C CYS A 154 0.60 -7.14 5.85
N GLY A 155 -0.31 -7.50 6.77
CA GLY A 155 -0.69 -6.64 7.91
C GLY A 155 -1.18 -5.25 7.47
N ASN A 156 -0.71 -4.19 8.14
CA ASN A 156 -1.10 -2.80 7.87
C ASN A 156 -0.80 -2.37 6.42
N PHE A 157 0.30 -2.86 5.83
CA PHE A 157 0.62 -2.60 4.43
C PHE A 157 -0.43 -3.20 3.49
N GLY A 158 -0.92 -4.40 3.77
CA GLY A 158 -1.89 -5.07 2.92
C GLY A 158 -3.23 -4.35 2.88
N ARG A 159 -3.66 -3.78 4.01
CA ARG A 159 -4.83 -2.87 4.06
C ARG A 159 -4.61 -1.63 3.21
N LEU A 160 -3.44 -1.00 3.31
CA LEU A 160 -3.09 0.16 2.48
C LEU A 160 -3.08 -0.18 0.99
N LEU A 161 -2.51 -1.33 0.61
CA LEU A 161 -2.49 -1.83 -0.75
C LEU A 161 -3.90 -2.06 -1.28
N LYS A 162 -4.77 -2.70 -0.49
CA LYS A 162 -6.17 -2.94 -0.83
C LYS A 162 -6.92 -1.63 -1.10
N THR A 163 -6.86 -0.69 -0.15
CA THR A 163 -7.49 0.63 -0.29
C THR A 163 -6.97 1.37 -1.52
N THR A 164 -5.66 1.29 -1.79
CA THR A 164 -5.04 1.92 -2.97
C THR A 164 -5.63 1.35 -4.27
N VAL A 165 -5.76 0.03 -4.37
CA VAL A 165 -6.34 -0.66 -5.53
C VAL A 165 -7.82 -0.28 -5.69
N GLU A 166 -8.61 -0.33 -4.62
CA GLU A 166 -10.03 -0.01 -4.65
C GLU A 166 -10.31 1.43 -5.12
N VAL A 167 -9.51 2.40 -4.66
CA VAL A 167 -9.65 3.81 -5.04
C VAL A 167 -9.31 4.07 -6.50
N ILE A 168 -8.38 3.31 -7.09
CA ILE A 168 -8.07 3.39 -8.53
C ILE A 168 -9.28 2.98 -9.39
N HIS A 169 -10.14 2.10 -8.87
CA HIS A 169 -11.32 1.61 -9.58
C HIS A 169 -12.61 2.40 -9.29
N ASP A 170 -12.64 3.18 -8.22
CA ASP A 170 -13.83 3.95 -7.88
C ASP A 170 -14.00 5.13 -8.85
N SER A 171 -14.95 4.95 -9.78
CA SER A 171 -15.34 5.93 -10.79
C SER A 171 -15.93 7.21 -10.20
N LYS A 172 -16.41 7.18 -8.94
CA LYS A 172 -16.85 8.38 -8.22
C LYS A 172 -15.66 9.23 -7.78
N THR A 173 -14.48 8.63 -7.63
CA THR A 173 -13.24 9.28 -7.23
C THR A 173 -12.27 9.53 -8.39
N ASN A 174 -12.77 9.71 -9.63
CA ASN A 174 -12.03 10.06 -10.87
C ASN A 174 -11.01 11.22 -10.78
N ARG A 175 -10.81 11.82 -9.60
CA ARG A 175 -9.78 12.81 -9.27
C ARG A 175 -8.44 12.19 -8.84
N ILE A 176 -8.40 10.92 -8.47
CA ILE A 176 -7.17 10.27 -7.99
C ILE A 176 -6.55 9.47 -9.13
N THR A 177 -5.35 9.86 -9.55
CA THR A 177 -4.57 9.10 -10.52
C THR A 177 -3.92 7.88 -9.85
N ALA A 178 -3.57 6.85 -10.62
CA ALA A 178 -2.85 5.69 -10.09
C ALA A 178 -1.49 6.07 -9.48
N LEU A 179 -0.83 7.11 -10.01
CA LEU A 179 0.41 7.65 -9.42
C LEU A 179 0.17 8.31 -8.07
N ASP A 180 -0.90 9.09 -7.96
CA ASP A 180 -1.26 9.72 -6.69
C ASP A 180 -1.56 8.67 -5.63
N ALA A 181 -2.30 7.63 -5.98
CA ALA A 181 -2.59 6.50 -5.09
C ALA A 181 -1.29 5.76 -4.71
N SER A 182 -0.41 5.50 -5.68
CA SER A 182 0.89 4.85 -5.44
C SER A 182 1.83 5.66 -4.55
N SER A 183 1.67 6.98 -4.47
CA SER A 183 2.54 7.84 -3.66
C SER A 183 2.45 7.52 -2.16
N ILE A 184 1.29 7.04 -1.68
CA ILE A 184 1.11 6.64 -0.29
C ILE A 184 1.79 5.31 -0.01
N LEU A 185 1.67 4.33 -0.92
CA LEU A 185 2.42 3.07 -0.83
C LEU A 185 3.92 3.33 -0.76
N ARG A 186 4.43 4.21 -1.63
CA ARG A 186 5.82 4.65 -1.63
C ARG A 186 6.25 5.17 -0.26
N ARG A 187 5.48 6.08 0.33
CA ARG A 187 5.81 6.65 1.65
C ARG A 187 5.80 5.60 2.75
N TRP A 188 4.82 4.71 2.76
CA TRP A 188 4.78 3.62 3.72
C TRP A 188 6.03 2.74 3.61
N ILE A 189 6.38 2.31 2.40
CA ILE A 189 7.54 1.44 2.15
C ILE A 189 8.85 2.17 2.53
N THR A 190 9.03 3.42 2.08
CA THR A 190 10.24 4.19 2.41
C THR A 190 10.38 4.37 3.92
N PHE A 191 9.29 4.63 4.65
CA PHE A 191 9.34 4.82 6.09
C PHE A 191 9.73 3.53 6.83
N HIS A 192 9.05 2.41 6.55
CA HIS A 192 9.27 1.16 7.27
C HIS A 192 10.58 0.45 6.90
N LEU A 193 11.10 0.70 5.71
CA LEU A 193 12.40 0.17 5.30
C LEU A 193 13.55 1.11 5.60
N ARG A 194 13.28 2.34 6.06
CA ARG A 194 14.31 3.34 6.32
C ARG A 194 15.42 2.76 7.20
N GLU A 195 15.07 2.24 8.36
CA GLU A 195 16.04 1.69 9.33
C GLU A 195 16.84 0.52 8.76
N SER A 196 16.29 -0.24 7.81
CA SER A 196 17.00 -1.35 7.15
C SER A 196 18.07 -0.90 6.15
N PHE A 197 18.03 0.36 5.71
CA PHE A 197 18.95 0.94 4.73
C PHE A 197 19.75 2.13 5.27
N MET A 198 19.55 2.51 6.53
CA MET A 198 20.34 3.56 7.19
C MET A 198 21.72 3.03 7.52
N ALA A 199 22.74 3.88 7.40
CA ALA A 199 24.07 3.55 7.89
C ALA A 199 24.08 3.57 9.42
N ASP A 200 24.93 2.75 10.05
CA ASP A 200 25.02 2.62 11.52
C ASP A 200 25.17 3.99 12.22
N TRP A 201 25.96 4.91 11.64
CA TRP A 201 26.12 6.26 12.19
C TRP A 201 24.85 7.11 12.10
N GLU A 202 24.00 6.92 11.09
CA GLU A 202 22.73 7.65 10.98
C GLU A 202 21.75 7.15 12.04
N ILE A 203 21.78 5.85 12.35
CA ILE A 203 20.99 5.24 13.44
C ILE A 203 21.47 5.81 14.78
N GLU A 204 22.79 5.84 15.02
CA GLU A 204 23.37 6.43 16.23
C GLU A 204 23.01 7.91 16.42
N VAL A 205 22.99 8.70 15.35
CA VAL A 205 22.55 10.10 15.39
C VAL A 205 21.06 10.21 15.69
N LEU A 206 20.21 9.40 15.07
CA LEU A 206 18.76 9.40 15.36
C LEU A 206 18.45 8.91 16.78
N ASP A 207 19.18 7.93 17.29
CA ASP A 207 18.99 7.43 18.65
C ASP A 207 19.53 8.41 19.69
N ALA A 208 20.62 9.12 19.38
CA ALA A 208 21.09 10.24 20.18
C ALA A 208 20.05 11.37 20.21
N ASP A 209 19.42 11.71 19.07
CA ASP A 209 18.32 12.68 18.98
C ASP A 209 17.07 12.23 19.76
N ARG A 210 16.71 10.93 19.69
CA ARG A 210 15.60 10.35 20.49
C ARG A 210 15.90 10.40 22.00
N SER A 211 17.16 10.21 22.40
CA SER A 211 17.59 10.29 23.80
C SER A 211 17.75 11.72 24.34
N THR A 212 17.83 12.72 23.45
CA THR A 212 17.95 14.15 23.78
C THR A 212 16.67 14.94 23.50
N PHE A 213 15.52 14.26 23.39
CA PHE A 213 14.18 14.87 23.37
C PHE A 213 14.01 15.81 24.59
N GLY A 214 14.34 17.09 24.39
CA GLY A 214 14.30 18.12 25.42
C GLY A 214 15.46 19.13 25.44
N THR A 215 16.59 18.95 24.74
CA THR A 215 17.78 19.81 24.97
C THR A 215 18.52 20.41 23.78
N SER A 216 18.10 20.23 22.52
CA SER A 216 18.72 21.00 21.42
C SER A 216 17.80 21.22 20.21
N PRO A 217 17.72 22.45 19.67
CA PRO A 217 16.91 22.74 18.50
C PRO A 217 17.67 22.33 17.23
N VAL A 218 17.26 21.22 16.63
CA VAL A 218 17.64 20.91 15.24
C VAL A 218 16.65 21.66 14.34
N SER A 219 17.16 22.45 13.39
CA SER A 219 16.36 23.34 12.53
C SER A 219 15.23 22.64 11.76
N GLY A 220 15.34 21.34 11.50
CA GLY A 220 14.27 20.54 10.88
C GLY A 220 13.10 20.22 11.81
N ILE A 221 13.33 20.12 13.12
CA ILE A 221 12.29 19.86 14.13
C ILE A 221 11.50 21.15 14.40
N GLU A 222 12.19 22.30 14.50
CA GLU A 222 11.53 23.60 14.66
C GLU A 222 10.61 23.92 13.46
N ILE A 223 11.04 23.66 12.22
CA ILE A 223 10.20 23.82 11.03
C ILE A 223 8.98 22.89 11.08
N ARG A 224 9.14 21.64 11.56
CA ARG A 224 8.04 20.67 11.70
C ARG A 224 7.03 21.10 12.76
N GLU A 225 7.49 21.52 13.93
CA GLU A 225 6.63 22.03 15.00
C GLU A 225 5.90 23.30 14.56
N GLN A 226 6.58 24.18 13.80
CA GLN A 226 5.97 25.38 13.24
C GLN A 226 4.88 25.03 12.21
N GLN A 227 5.11 24.04 11.33
CA GLN A 227 4.12 23.57 10.36
C GLN A 227 2.90 22.95 11.05
N LEU A 228 3.11 22.18 12.11
CA LEU A 228 2.03 21.60 12.92
C LEU A 228 1.24 22.68 13.67
N LYS A 229 1.91 23.68 14.25
CA LYS A 229 1.23 24.83 14.89
C LYS A 229 0.36 25.58 13.88
N ASN A 230 0.87 25.83 12.67
CA ASN A 230 0.10 26.45 11.60
C ASN A 230 -1.10 25.58 11.14
N LEU A 231 -1.02 24.26 11.29
CA LEU A 231 -2.13 23.34 10.99
C LEU A 231 -3.14 23.29 12.13
N GLN A 232 -2.72 23.43 13.39
CA GLN A 232 -3.63 23.52 14.54
C GLN A 232 -4.56 24.73 14.47
N ASP A 233 -4.18 25.79 13.74
CA ASP A 233 -5.06 26.92 13.43
C ASP A 233 -6.17 26.56 12.42
N THR A 234 -6.10 25.38 11.79
CA THR A 234 -7.14 24.88 10.88
C THR A 234 -8.20 24.17 11.71
N GLU A 235 -9.35 24.81 11.91
CA GLU A 235 -10.54 24.23 12.54
C GLU A 235 -11.62 23.94 11.49
N PRO A 236 -12.43 22.87 11.66
CA PRO A 236 -12.34 21.86 12.71
C PRO A 236 -11.28 20.78 12.41
N HIS A 237 -10.66 20.23 13.46
CA HIS A 237 -9.66 19.16 13.34
C HIS A 237 -9.77 18.11 14.45
N ALA A 238 -9.07 16.99 14.26
CA ALA A 238 -8.84 15.99 15.30
C ALA A 238 -7.41 15.44 15.21
N LEU A 239 -6.91 14.92 16.34
CA LEU A 239 -5.69 14.13 16.41
C LEU A 239 -6.07 12.66 16.58
N ILE A 240 -5.40 11.80 15.83
CA ILE A 240 -5.57 10.35 15.90
C ILE A 240 -4.22 9.65 15.76
N ASP A 241 -4.19 8.37 16.09
CA ASP A 241 -3.06 7.50 15.77
C ASP A 241 -2.85 7.43 14.25
N CYS A 242 -1.59 7.49 13.81
CA CYS A 242 -1.29 7.49 12.39
C CYS A 242 -1.50 6.09 11.79
N PRO A 243 -2.40 5.91 10.81
CA PRO A 243 -2.65 4.59 10.21
C PRO A 243 -1.51 4.08 9.31
N ILE A 244 -0.40 4.83 9.22
CA ILE A 244 0.80 4.48 8.46
C ILE A 244 1.88 3.95 9.38
N CYS A 245 2.26 4.72 10.42
CA CYS A 245 3.36 4.36 11.34
C CYS A 245 2.90 3.94 12.74
N ASP A 246 1.59 3.89 12.98
CA ASP A 246 0.95 3.49 14.25
C ASP A 246 1.36 4.34 15.47
N GLU A 247 1.97 5.51 15.25
CA GLU A 247 2.39 6.42 16.31
C GLU A 247 1.18 7.13 16.94
N PHE A 248 1.14 7.15 18.26
CA PHE A 248 0.02 7.66 19.06
C PHE A 248 -0.20 9.18 18.89
N ASP A 249 -1.47 9.61 18.72
CA ASP A 249 -1.87 11.02 18.58
C ASP A 249 -0.96 11.83 17.63
N SER A 250 -0.53 11.20 16.55
CA SER A 250 0.52 11.72 15.67
C SER A 250 -0.01 12.22 14.33
N MET A 251 -1.21 11.82 13.94
CA MET A 251 -1.86 12.26 12.71
C MET A 251 -2.85 13.37 13.03
N PHE A 252 -2.57 14.56 12.50
CA PHE A 252 -3.52 15.64 12.39
C PHE A 252 -4.46 15.38 11.22
N ILE A 253 -5.77 15.48 11.44
CA ILE A 253 -6.78 15.43 10.39
C ILE A 253 -7.64 16.70 10.42
N ALA A 254 -7.68 17.41 9.29
CA ALA A 254 -8.65 18.48 9.09
C ALA A 254 -9.99 17.87 8.70
N LEU A 255 -11.07 18.28 9.37
CA LEU A 255 -12.40 17.73 9.22
C LEU A 255 -13.25 18.62 8.31
N ASN A 256 -14.12 17.99 7.55
CA ASN A 256 -15.12 18.71 6.76
C ASN A 256 -16.11 19.41 7.70
N GLU A 257 -16.15 20.74 7.64
CA GLU A 257 -16.99 21.58 8.49
C GLU A 257 -18.47 21.17 8.42
N LYS A 258 -19.04 21.07 7.21
CA LYS A 258 -20.45 20.71 7.03
C LYS A 258 -20.77 19.34 7.60
N ALA A 259 -19.93 18.34 7.33
CA ALA A 259 -20.14 17.00 7.87
C ALA A 259 -20.11 16.98 9.41
N LEU A 260 -19.28 17.81 10.04
CA LEU A 260 -19.22 17.89 11.49
C LEU A 260 -20.44 18.63 12.06
N PHE A 261 -20.72 19.84 11.59
CA PHE A 261 -21.72 20.73 12.18
C PHE A 261 -23.17 20.35 11.81
N GLU A 262 -23.40 19.84 10.61
CA GLU A 262 -24.76 19.46 10.14
C GLU A 262 -25.05 17.98 10.39
N ASP A 263 -24.10 17.09 10.04
CA ASP A 263 -24.31 15.64 10.08
C ASP A 263 -23.75 14.95 11.33
N LYS A 264 -23.01 15.66 12.18
CA LYS A 264 -22.30 15.11 13.35
C LYS A 264 -21.36 13.94 13.00
N LYS A 265 -20.64 14.07 11.88
CA LYS A 265 -19.72 13.04 11.35
C LYS A 265 -18.30 13.57 11.21
N LEU A 266 -17.34 12.74 11.61
CA LEU A 266 -15.92 12.98 11.33
C LEU A 266 -15.62 12.57 9.89
N LEU A 267 -15.43 13.55 9.01
CA LEU A 267 -15.06 13.32 7.62
C LEU A 267 -13.72 14.00 7.33
N PRO A 268 -12.60 13.26 7.34
CA PRO A 268 -11.28 13.83 7.02
C PRO A 268 -11.20 14.36 5.59
N ASP A 269 -10.73 15.60 5.44
CA ASP A 269 -10.44 16.24 4.15
C ASP A 269 -8.93 16.38 3.91
N PHE A 270 -8.13 16.49 4.97
CA PHE A 270 -6.67 16.55 4.88
C PHE A 270 -6.07 15.78 6.06
N GLY A 271 -4.90 15.20 5.88
CA GLY A 271 -4.18 14.52 6.95
C GLY A 271 -2.68 14.78 6.89
N GLN A 272 -2.03 14.97 8.03
CA GLN A 272 -0.57 15.04 8.12
C GLN A 272 -0.08 14.38 9.41
N CYS A 273 0.88 13.46 9.29
CA CYS A 273 1.52 12.85 10.44
C CYS A 273 2.79 13.63 10.83
N LYS A 274 2.95 13.90 12.13
CA LYS A 274 4.15 14.52 12.71
C LYS A 274 5.37 13.61 12.80
N HIS A 275 5.15 12.29 12.73
CA HIS A 275 6.20 11.28 12.94
C HIS A 275 6.77 10.73 11.63
N CYS A 276 5.91 10.22 10.74
CA CYS A 276 6.34 9.64 9.47
C CYS A 276 6.30 10.61 8.27
N ASP A 277 6.01 11.89 8.51
CA ASP A 277 5.91 12.97 7.51
C ASP A 277 4.93 12.65 6.35
N VAL A 278 4.00 11.69 6.53
CA VAL A 278 2.99 11.39 5.52
C VAL A 278 1.97 12.52 5.45
N ILE A 279 1.67 12.98 4.23
CA ILE A 279 0.68 14.02 3.95
C ILE A 279 -0.39 13.47 3.00
N PHE A 280 -1.64 13.52 3.43
CA PHE A 280 -2.83 13.23 2.64
C PHE A 280 -3.46 14.57 2.20
N PRO A 281 -3.09 15.10 1.02
CA PRO A 281 -3.75 16.29 0.47
C PRO A 281 -5.24 16.03 0.21
N PRO A 282 -6.07 17.07 -0.02
CA PRO A 282 -7.52 16.91 -0.26
C PRO A 282 -7.90 15.93 -1.35
N LYS A 283 -7.07 15.84 -2.41
CA LYS A 283 -7.25 14.87 -3.48
C LYS A 283 -7.15 13.41 -3.00
N LEU A 284 -6.37 13.12 -1.95
CA LEU A 284 -6.18 11.79 -1.37
C LEU A 284 -7.07 11.54 -0.13
N SER A 285 -8.01 12.44 0.16
CA SER A 285 -8.95 12.27 1.27
C SER A 285 -9.76 10.96 1.23
N PRO A 286 -10.14 10.37 0.07
CA PRO A 286 -10.78 9.04 0.05
C PRO A 286 -9.90 7.95 0.66
N ILE A 287 -8.61 7.91 0.33
CA ILE A 287 -7.66 6.96 0.92
C ILE A 287 -7.52 7.23 2.42
N LEU A 288 -7.38 8.49 2.82
CA LEU A 288 -7.30 8.88 4.23
C LEU A 288 -8.52 8.41 5.02
N ARG A 289 -9.73 8.65 4.50
CA ARG A 289 -11.00 8.26 5.14
C ARG A 289 -11.05 6.75 5.36
N GLU A 290 -10.71 5.96 4.35
CA GLU A 290 -10.69 4.50 4.47
C GLU A 290 -9.66 4.00 5.49
N LEU A 291 -8.48 4.61 5.54
CA LEU A 291 -7.43 4.25 6.50
C LEU A 291 -7.79 4.64 7.94
N CYS A 292 -8.40 5.82 8.14
CA CYS A 292 -8.76 6.35 9.46
C CYS A 292 -10.04 5.74 10.04
N LYS A 293 -10.88 5.05 9.26
CA LYS A 293 -12.16 4.47 9.72
C LYS A 293 -12.12 3.80 11.11
N PRO A 294 -11.13 2.95 11.46
CA PRO A 294 -11.04 2.32 12.78
C PRO A 294 -10.77 3.30 13.92
N SER A 295 -10.06 4.40 13.64
CA SER A 295 -9.73 5.45 14.61
C SER A 295 -10.85 6.47 14.77
N LEU A 296 -11.74 6.61 13.77
CA LEU A 296 -12.90 7.51 13.81
C LEU A 296 -14.06 6.90 14.61
N THR A 297 -13.85 6.66 15.90
CA THR A 297 -14.82 6.00 16.78
C THR A 297 -16.00 6.91 17.13
N ALA A 298 -17.08 6.31 17.65
CA ALA A 298 -18.21 7.07 18.19
C ALA A 298 -17.78 7.97 19.37
N GLU A 299 -16.86 7.48 20.21
CA GLU A 299 -16.31 8.22 21.34
C GLU A 299 -15.54 9.46 20.87
N LEU A 300 -14.67 9.30 19.86
CA LEU A 300 -13.94 10.42 19.26
C LEU A 300 -14.92 11.40 18.61
N THR A 301 -15.95 10.91 17.93
CA THR A 301 -16.97 11.77 17.31
C THR A 301 -17.68 12.61 18.36
N ILE A 302 -18.10 12.02 19.49
CA ILE A 302 -18.77 12.73 20.58
C ILE A 302 -17.82 13.76 21.21
N SER A 303 -16.58 13.39 21.51
CA SER A 303 -15.61 14.29 22.14
C SER A 303 -15.25 15.47 21.24
N THR A 304 -15.04 15.23 19.94
CA THR A 304 -14.75 16.27 18.95
C THR A 304 -15.97 17.18 18.74
N CYS A 305 -17.17 16.62 18.55
CA CYS A 305 -18.40 17.42 18.42
C CYS A 305 -18.61 18.32 19.64
N LYS A 306 -18.44 17.78 20.86
CA LYS A 306 -18.54 18.55 22.10
C LYS A 306 -17.47 19.65 22.18
N GLY A 307 -16.23 19.37 21.75
CA GLY A 307 -15.14 20.34 21.69
C GLY A 307 -15.46 21.55 20.81
N TYR A 308 -16.21 21.34 19.73
CA TYR A 308 -16.66 22.39 18.80
C TYR A 308 -18.08 22.91 19.07
N GLY A 309 -18.69 22.57 20.22
CA GLY A 309 -20.02 23.06 20.58
C GLY A 309 -21.18 22.44 19.78
N VAL A 310 -20.94 21.33 19.08
CA VAL A 310 -21.95 20.61 18.30
C VAL A 310 -22.64 19.57 19.18
N GLY A 311 -23.93 19.76 19.45
CA GLY A 311 -24.74 18.79 20.21
C GLY A 311 -24.75 18.98 21.73
N ALA A 312 -24.71 20.23 22.21
CA ALA A 312 -25.16 20.55 23.56
C ALA A 312 -26.70 20.63 23.59
N ASP A 313 -27.34 19.47 23.65
CA ASP A 313 -28.67 19.21 24.23
C ASP A 313 -28.69 17.78 24.76
#